data_AF-A0A7I8D8Z2-F1
#
_entry.id   AF-A0A7I8D8Z2-F1
#
_cell.length_a   1.000
_cell.length_b   1.000
_cell.length_c   1.000
_cell.angle_alpha   90.00
_cell.angle_beta   90.00
_cell.angle_gamma   90.00
#
_symmetry.space_group_name_H-M   'P 1'
#
loop_
_entity.id
_entity.type
_entity.pdbx_description
1 polymer ?
#
loop_
_entity_poly.entity_id
_entity_poly.type
_entity_poly.pdbx_seq_one_letter_code
_entity_poly.pdbx_strand_id
1 'polypeptide(L)'
;MFLIRYGVSLMFGILVLMGCSSPNDSAPAPNSSIVKISPQTDGSNGLANLTIEDHAMAAEREELLNRRQALLAQGGKWVEPRLVIPEQQKNLWPPELVKEYEEALQIYPPIIEGDVDVTVVYADKQADGAIRVFGMIRNGIPNQTLTAGVLKRITVTLQDQAGSPIASGPFDLSDKDIGQLKPGDARPIRFDFPNEAVFMKNYDLVTNGFTVKVERN
;
A
#
# COMPACT_ATOMS: atom_id res chain seq x y z
N MET A 1 19.09 36.30 -7.32
CA MET A 1 18.33 36.82 -6.16
C MET A 1 16.87 36.94 -6.57
N PHE A 2 16.09 35.90 -6.30
CA PHE A 2 14.62 35.92 -6.30
C PHE A 2 14.17 34.95 -5.20
N LEU A 3 13.22 35.42 -4.40
CA LEU A 3 12.78 34.88 -3.12
C LEU A 3 11.30 34.45 -3.27
N ILE A 4 10.93 33.33 -2.62
CA ILE A 4 9.58 32.85 -2.19
C ILE A 4 8.55 32.51 -3.31
N ARG A 5 7.66 31.49 -3.22
CA ARG A 5 6.79 31.03 -2.11
C ARG A 5 6.42 29.53 -2.11
N TYR A 6 6.28 29.02 -0.89
CA TYR A 6 5.54 27.82 -0.47
C TYR A 6 4.04 27.90 -0.79
N GLY A 7 3.41 26.73 -0.95
CA GLY A 7 1.96 26.55 -0.95
C GLY A 7 1.57 25.15 -0.48
N VAL A 8 1.64 24.89 0.83
CA VAL A 8 0.93 23.77 1.47
C VAL A 8 -0.45 24.31 1.85
N SER A 9 -1.48 23.89 1.11
CA SER A 9 -2.87 24.23 1.39
C SER A 9 -3.48 23.17 2.31
N LEU A 10 -3.34 23.39 3.62
CA LEU A 10 -4.16 22.73 4.64
C LEU A 10 -5.42 23.58 4.84
N MET A 11 -6.54 23.14 4.27
CA MET A 11 -7.87 23.60 4.65
C MET A 11 -8.73 22.39 5.02
N PHE A 12 -8.89 22.15 6.33
CA PHE A 12 -10.06 21.48 6.87
C PHE A 12 -10.87 22.54 7.62
N GLY A 13 -11.94 23.01 6.97
CA GLY A 13 -12.97 23.82 7.62
C GLY A 13 -13.83 22.92 8.50
N ILE A 14 -13.84 23.21 9.80
CA ILE A 14 -14.79 22.62 10.76
C ILE A 14 -16.13 23.35 10.59
N LEU A 15 -17.11 22.67 10.00
CA LEU A 15 -18.52 23.07 10.08
C LEU A 15 -19.19 22.17 11.13
N VAL A 16 -19.51 22.77 12.29
CA VAL A 16 -20.31 22.13 13.34
C VAL A 16 -21.78 22.18 12.91
N LEU A 17 -22.35 21.02 12.61
CA LEU A 17 -23.80 20.81 12.60
C LEU A 17 -24.15 19.81 13.71
N MET A 18 -24.82 20.31 14.74
CA MET A 18 -25.48 19.49 15.74
C MET A 18 -26.70 18.80 15.09
N GLY A 19 -26.69 17.47 15.10
CA GLY A 19 -27.83 16.63 14.75
C GLY A 19 -27.73 15.30 15.49
N CYS A 20 -28.55 15.14 16.53
CA CYS A 20 -28.70 13.88 17.25
C CYS A 20 -29.28 12.81 16.31
N SER A 21 -28.69 11.60 16.28
CA SER A 21 -29.39 10.32 16.58
C SER A 21 -28.66 9.08 16.04
N SER A 22 -28.54 8.09 16.92
CA SER A 22 -28.35 6.64 16.73
C SER A 22 -26.92 6.06 16.61
N PRO A 23 -26.54 5.06 17.44
CA PRO A 23 -25.27 4.36 17.35
C PRO A 23 -25.41 3.20 16.35
N ASN A 24 -24.95 3.41 15.12
CA ASN A 24 -24.61 2.30 14.24
C ASN A 24 -23.09 2.21 14.24
N ASP A 25 -22.56 1.23 14.98
CA ASP A 25 -21.16 0.83 14.98
C ASP A 25 -20.78 0.35 13.57
N SER A 26 -20.47 1.31 12.71
CA SER A 26 -19.71 1.07 11.49
C SER A 26 -18.27 1.42 11.87
N ALA A 27 -17.48 0.39 12.16
CA ALA A 27 -16.03 0.55 12.18
C ALA A 27 -15.62 1.30 10.90
N PRO A 28 -14.79 2.35 10.99
CA PRO A 28 -14.35 3.07 9.80
C PRO A 28 -13.70 2.07 8.84
N ALA A 29 -14.14 2.09 7.58
CA ALA A 29 -13.57 1.23 6.55
C ALA A 29 -12.03 1.42 6.53
N PRO A 30 -11.23 0.33 6.52
CA PRO A 30 -9.79 0.44 6.41
C PRO A 30 -9.46 0.92 5.00
N ASN A 31 -9.44 2.23 4.81
CA ASN A 31 -8.92 2.83 3.59
C ASN A 31 -7.40 2.61 3.61
N SER A 32 -6.91 1.62 2.88
CA SER A 32 -5.48 1.36 2.63
C SER A 32 -4.79 2.64 2.15
N SER A 33 -4.16 3.36 3.08
CA SER A 33 -3.52 4.66 2.80
C SER A 33 -2.00 4.51 2.85
N ILE A 34 -1.42 4.67 1.65
CA ILE A 34 -0.10 5.23 1.25
C ILE A 34 1.15 4.75 1.98
N VAL A 35 2.13 4.29 1.20
CA VAL A 35 3.55 4.63 1.42
C VAL A 35 4.20 4.96 0.08
N LYS A 36 4.98 6.03 0.04
CA LYS A 36 5.87 6.34 -1.08
C LYS A 36 7.25 5.73 -0.77
N ILE A 37 7.53 4.51 -1.21
CA ILE A 37 8.93 4.03 -1.22
C ILE A 37 9.44 4.16 -2.66
N SER A 38 10.11 5.27 -2.98
CA SER A 38 10.82 5.42 -4.25
C SER A 38 12.31 5.16 -4.03
N PRO A 39 12.88 4.03 -4.46
CA PRO A 39 14.30 3.96 -4.71
C PRO A 39 14.59 4.65 -6.06
N GLN A 40 15.17 5.84 -6.04
CA GLN A 40 15.80 6.42 -7.23
C GLN A 40 17.04 5.58 -7.55
N THR A 41 16.97 4.70 -8.54
CA THR A 41 18.18 4.14 -9.14
C THR A 41 18.73 5.13 -10.15
N ASP A 42 19.43 6.15 -9.65
CA ASP A 42 20.37 6.89 -10.48
C ASP A 42 21.53 5.96 -10.80
N GLY A 43 21.60 5.55 -12.05
CA GLY A 43 22.66 4.69 -12.60
C GLY A 43 24.00 5.41 -12.61
N SER A 44 24.63 5.59 -11.45
CA SER A 44 26.06 5.86 -11.31
C SER A 44 26.44 5.87 -9.83
N ASN A 45 27.33 4.94 -9.44
CA ASN A 45 28.16 4.92 -8.21
C ASN A 45 27.93 6.08 -7.22
N GLY A 46 27.23 5.84 -6.10
CA GLY A 46 26.91 6.91 -5.16
C GLY A 46 26.57 6.48 -3.74
N LEU A 47 27.48 5.80 -3.04
CA LEU A 47 27.41 5.54 -1.58
C LEU A 47 27.56 6.82 -0.71
N ALA A 48 27.22 8.01 -1.18
CA ALA A 48 27.69 9.25 -0.57
C ALA A 48 26.70 10.42 -0.42
N ASN A 49 25.39 10.27 -0.67
CA ASN A 49 24.43 11.36 -0.41
C ASN A 49 23.09 10.84 0.14
N LEU A 50 23.02 10.58 1.47
CA LEU A 50 21.82 10.13 2.18
C LEU A 50 21.25 11.18 3.17
N THR A 51 21.83 12.38 3.27
CA THR A 51 21.62 13.24 4.44
C THR A 51 20.33 14.06 4.49
N ILE A 52 19.57 14.15 3.39
CA ILE A 52 18.24 14.79 3.37
C ILE A 52 17.12 13.73 3.24
N GLU A 53 17.42 12.59 2.63
CA GLU A 53 16.49 11.47 2.42
C GLU A 53 16.25 10.67 3.71
N ASP A 54 17.28 10.50 4.55
CA ASP A 54 17.17 9.77 5.82
C ASP A 54 16.15 10.40 6.78
N HIS A 55 16.01 11.74 6.79
CA HIS A 55 15.07 12.43 7.69
C HIS A 55 13.62 12.37 7.19
N ALA A 56 13.40 12.46 5.88
CA ALA A 56 12.05 12.35 5.31
C ALA A 56 11.49 10.93 5.53
N MET A 57 12.33 9.91 5.30
CA MET A 57 11.99 8.52 5.57
C MET A 57 11.79 8.24 7.07
N ALA A 58 12.58 8.88 7.94
CA ALA A 58 12.41 8.75 9.38
C ALA A 58 11.09 9.35 9.89
N ALA A 59 10.69 10.53 9.37
CA ALA A 59 9.44 11.17 9.75
C ALA A 59 8.22 10.36 9.29
N GLU A 60 8.23 9.84 8.05
CA GLU A 60 7.16 8.97 7.53
C GLU A 60 7.09 7.66 8.33
N ARG A 61 8.25 7.07 8.65
CA ARG A 61 8.32 5.88 9.52
C ARG A 61 7.73 6.14 10.90
N GLU A 62 8.07 7.27 11.52
CA GLU A 62 7.54 7.66 12.84
C GLU A 62 6.03 7.86 12.77
N GLU A 63 5.53 8.52 11.73
CA GLU A 63 4.08 8.69 11.50
C GLU A 63 3.37 7.34 11.39
N LEU A 64 3.89 6.39 10.61
CA LEU A 64 3.32 5.04 10.47
C LEU A 64 3.32 4.28 11.80
N LEU A 65 4.38 4.36 12.59
CA LEU A 65 4.46 3.75 13.92
C LEU A 65 3.41 4.36 14.87
N ASN A 66 3.29 5.69 14.88
CA ASN A 66 2.27 6.38 15.68
C ASN A 66 0.86 5.99 15.24
N ARG A 67 0.61 5.87 13.93
CA ARG A 67 -0.66 5.41 13.38
C ARG A 67 -0.96 3.96 13.79
N ARG A 68 0.03 3.07 13.72
CA ARG A 68 -0.08 1.68 14.17
C ARG A 68 -0.44 1.62 15.66
N GLN A 69 0.25 2.38 16.51
CA GLN A 69 -0.05 2.45 17.95
C GLN A 69 -1.46 3.01 18.22
N ALA A 70 -1.87 4.06 17.49
CA ALA A 70 -3.19 4.63 17.61
C ALA A 70 -4.29 3.63 17.23
N LEU A 71 -4.10 2.85 16.16
CA LEU A 71 -5.04 1.80 15.75
C LEU A 71 -5.13 0.67 16.78
N LEU A 72 -4.00 0.24 17.33
CA LEU A 72 -3.97 -0.76 18.40
C LEU A 72 -4.68 -0.26 19.67
N ALA A 73 -4.53 1.04 20.01
CA ALA A 73 -5.25 1.69 21.11
C ALA A 73 -6.76 1.85 20.83
N GLN A 74 -7.14 1.89 19.54
CA GLN A 74 -8.49 1.72 18.97
C GLN A 74 -9.32 0.59 19.64
N GLY A 75 -8.64 -0.47 20.08
CA GLY A 75 -9.27 -1.76 20.29
C GLY A 75 -9.63 -2.41 18.96
N GLY A 76 -10.30 -3.56 18.99
CA GLY A 76 -10.59 -4.35 17.81
C GLY A 76 -9.79 -5.65 17.73
N LYS A 77 -10.16 -6.49 16.77
CA LYS A 77 -9.46 -7.75 16.51
C LYS A 77 -8.51 -7.54 15.35
N TRP A 78 -7.23 -7.70 15.64
CA TRP A 78 -6.14 -7.44 14.72
C TRP A 78 -5.35 -8.72 14.46
N VAL A 79 -4.89 -8.90 13.23
CA VAL A 79 -4.06 -10.00 12.80
C VAL A 79 -2.67 -9.46 12.45
N GLU A 80 -1.66 -9.91 13.16
CA GLU A 80 -0.27 -9.59 12.85
C GLU A 80 0.20 -10.39 11.63
N PRO A 81 0.56 -9.71 10.53
CA PRO A 81 1.06 -10.39 9.34
C PRO A 81 2.47 -10.96 9.57
N ARG A 82 2.73 -12.14 9.04
CA ARG A 82 4.08 -12.71 8.90
C ARG A 82 4.42 -12.88 7.43
N LEU A 83 5.60 -12.44 7.03
CA LEU A 83 6.04 -12.64 5.66
C LEU A 83 6.29 -14.14 5.44
N VAL A 84 5.69 -14.68 4.40
CA VAL A 84 5.99 -16.02 3.91
C VAL A 84 6.37 -15.86 2.45
N ILE A 85 7.39 -16.58 1.99
CA ILE A 85 7.73 -16.69 0.57
C ILE A 85 7.89 -18.19 0.26
N PRO A 86 7.14 -18.77 -0.69
CA PRO A 86 7.26 -20.17 -1.03
C PRO A 86 8.63 -20.42 -1.69
N GLU A 87 9.18 -21.63 -1.52
CA GLU A 87 10.48 -22.00 -2.10
C GLU A 87 10.57 -21.70 -3.60
N GLN A 88 9.51 -22.00 -4.36
CA GLN A 88 9.47 -21.76 -5.80
C GLN A 88 9.52 -20.28 -6.21
N GLN A 89 9.32 -19.34 -5.28
CA GLN A 89 9.35 -17.90 -5.54
C GLN A 89 10.59 -17.21 -4.97
N LYS A 90 11.45 -17.91 -4.22
CA LYS A 90 12.64 -17.27 -3.61
C LYS A 90 13.53 -16.57 -4.62
N ASN A 91 13.61 -17.10 -5.84
CA ASN A 91 14.42 -16.52 -6.92
C ASN A 91 13.78 -15.25 -7.52
N LEU A 92 12.49 -14.98 -7.26
CA LEU A 92 11.79 -13.77 -7.72
C LEU A 92 11.97 -12.61 -6.75
N TRP A 93 12.34 -12.91 -5.50
CA TRP A 93 12.41 -11.94 -4.41
C TRP A 93 13.82 -11.94 -3.81
N PRO A 94 14.71 -11.05 -4.29
CA PRO A 94 16.06 -10.93 -3.77
C PRO A 94 16.06 -10.72 -2.24
N PRO A 95 17.05 -11.25 -1.49
CA PRO A 95 17.07 -11.16 -0.03
C PRO A 95 16.95 -9.74 0.53
N GLU A 96 17.53 -8.75 -0.17
CA GLU A 96 17.43 -7.33 0.19
C GLU A 96 15.98 -6.84 0.18
N LEU A 97 15.23 -7.18 -0.87
CA LEU A 97 13.82 -6.84 -0.99
C LEU A 97 12.94 -7.61 0.02
N VAL A 98 13.29 -8.86 0.32
CA VAL A 98 12.62 -9.62 1.39
C VAL A 98 12.76 -8.91 2.73
N LYS A 99 13.97 -8.42 3.05
CA LYS A 99 14.23 -7.65 4.27
C LYS A 99 13.40 -6.37 4.34
N GLU A 100 13.28 -5.64 3.22
CA GLU A 100 12.43 -4.45 3.15
C GLU A 100 10.96 -4.76 3.46
N TYR A 101 10.43 -5.86 2.93
CA TYR A 101 9.07 -6.30 3.26
C TYR A 101 8.92 -6.71 4.73
N GLU A 102 9.90 -7.41 5.31
CA GLU A 102 9.89 -7.76 6.74
C GLU A 102 9.90 -6.52 7.64
N GLU A 103 10.73 -5.52 7.32
CA GLU A 103 10.79 -4.24 8.05
C GLU A 103 9.49 -3.46 7.89
N ALA A 104 8.91 -3.45 6.68
CA ALA A 104 7.61 -2.87 6.42
C ALA A 104 6.54 -3.49 7.35
N LEU A 105 6.45 -4.81 7.46
CA LEU A 105 5.42 -5.44 8.31
C LEU A 105 5.47 -5.00 9.79
N GLN A 106 6.64 -4.56 10.28
CA GLN A 106 6.78 -4.03 11.66
C GLN A 106 6.25 -2.60 11.81
N ILE A 107 6.26 -1.83 10.73
CA ILE A 107 5.91 -0.40 10.70
C ILE A 107 4.45 -0.21 10.31
N TYR A 108 3.97 -0.98 9.33
CA TYR A 108 2.59 -0.89 8.86
C TYR A 108 1.59 -1.37 9.92
N PRO A 109 0.37 -0.81 9.95
CA PRO A 109 -0.68 -1.30 10.83
C PRO A 109 -0.97 -2.79 10.63
N PRO A 110 -1.39 -3.51 11.69
CA PRO A 110 -1.86 -4.89 11.55
C PRO A 110 -3.15 -4.93 10.71
N ILE A 111 -3.53 -6.12 10.27
CA ILE A 111 -4.73 -6.32 9.44
C ILE A 111 -5.95 -6.39 10.36
N ILE A 112 -7.09 -5.86 9.94
CA ILE A 112 -8.36 -6.11 10.63
C ILE A 112 -8.73 -7.60 10.45
N GLU A 113 -9.14 -8.27 11.53
CA GLU A 113 -9.63 -9.64 11.45
C GLU A 113 -10.86 -9.71 10.54
N GLY A 114 -10.86 -10.68 9.63
CA GLY A 114 -11.93 -10.86 8.64
C GLY A 114 -11.69 -10.13 7.32
N ASP A 115 -10.57 -9.41 7.17
CA ASP A 115 -10.27 -8.64 5.96
C ASP A 115 -9.06 -9.19 5.16
N VAL A 116 -8.95 -8.75 3.90
CA VAL A 116 -7.79 -8.95 3.04
C VAL A 116 -7.23 -7.59 2.69
N ASP A 117 -5.99 -7.35 3.07
CA ASP A 117 -5.33 -6.08 2.81
C ASP A 117 -4.31 -6.19 1.68
N VAL A 118 -4.20 -5.14 0.87
CA VAL A 118 -3.09 -4.94 -0.07
C VAL A 118 -2.35 -3.67 0.31
N THR A 119 -1.08 -3.85 0.66
CA THR A 119 -0.15 -2.77 0.97
C THR A 119 0.78 -2.58 -0.21
N VAL A 120 0.80 -1.40 -0.82
CA VAL A 120 1.76 -1.09 -1.89
C VAL A 120 2.99 -0.43 -1.30
N VAL A 121 4.15 -0.94 -1.68
CA VAL A 121 5.47 -0.43 -1.30
C VAL A 121 5.98 0.53 -2.38
N TYR A 122 5.85 0.14 -3.64
CA TYR A 122 6.39 0.88 -4.77
C TYR A 122 5.50 0.74 -6.01
N ALA A 123 5.41 1.80 -6.81
CA ALA A 123 4.76 1.75 -8.11
C ALA A 123 5.56 2.59 -9.12
N ASP A 124 5.68 2.09 -10.34
CA ASP A 124 6.46 2.72 -11.39
C ASP A 124 5.77 2.65 -12.75
N LYS A 125 5.91 3.72 -13.51
CA LYS A 125 5.36 3.81 -14.86
C LYS A 125 6.36 3.24 -15.86
N GLN A 126 5.91 2.26 -16.62
CA GLN A 126 6.70 1.57 -17.62
C GLN A 126 6.73 2.36 -18.94
N ALA A 127 7.72 2.06 -19.79
CA ALA A 127 7.91 2.76 -21.07
C ALA A 127 6.73 2.64 -22.05
N ASP A 128 5.94 1.56 -21.94
CA ASP A 128 4.73 1.30 -22.73
C ASP A 128 3.47 1.98 -22.16
N GLY A 129 3.60 2.71 -21.05
CA GLY A 129 2.50 3.38 -20.36
C GLY A 129 1.76 2.51 -19.33
N ALA A 130 2.15 1.25 -19.15
CA ALA A 130 1.68 0.43 -18.04
C ALA A 130 2.19 0.97 -16.69
N ILE A 131 1.52 0.61 -15.59
CA ILE A 131 1.99 0.89 -14.23
C ILE A 131 2.29 -0.44 -13.55
N ARG A 132 3.54 -0.64 -13.15
CA ARG A 132 3.97 -1.78 -12.36
C ARG A 132 3.92 -1.45 -10.88
N VAL A 133 3.31 -2.32 -10.09
CA VAL A 133 3.13 -2.15 -8.66
C VAL A 133 3.76 -3.32 -7.92
N PHE A 134 4.52 -3.00 -6.88
CA PHE A 134 5.11 -3.93 -5.93
C PHE A 134 4.51 -3.68 -4.55
N GLY A 135 4.12 -4.75 -3.89
CA GLY A 135 3.47 -4.65 -2.59
C GLY A 135 3.37 -5.99 -1.89
N MET A 136 2.49 -6.05 -0.91
CA MET A 136 2.15 -7.26 -0.19
C MET A 136 0.64 -7.42 -0.12
N ILE A 137 0.18 -8.64 -0.29
CA ILE A 137 -1.16 -9.03 0.12
C ILE A 137 -1.10 -9.75 1.45
N ARG A 138 -2.05 -9.45 2.34
CA ARG A 138 -2.06 -9.91 3.72
C ARG A 138 -3.42 -10.52 4.06
N ASN A 139 -3.43 -11.73 4.63
CA ASN A 139 -4.65 -12.46 4.94
C ASN A 139 -5.05 -12.30 6.42
N GLY A 140 -6.03 -11.45 6.69
CA GLY A 140 -6.63 -11.28 8.02
C GLY A 140 -7.83 -12.19 8.31
N ILE A 141 -8.24 -13.07 7.38
CA ILE A 141 -9.45 -13.88 7.54
C ILE A 141 -9.14 -15.13 8.38
N PRO A 142 -9.75 -15.30 9.56
CA PRO A 142 -9.52 -16.47 10.40
C PRO A 142 -10.03 -17.75 9.72
N ASN A 143 -9.28 -18.84 9.85
CA ASN A 143 -9.63 -20.18 9.32
C ASN A 143 -9.83 -20.27 7.80
N GLN A 144 -9.48 -19.23 7.03
CA GLN A 144 -9.59 -19.24 5.57
C GLN A 144 -8.23 -19.12 4.91
N THR A 145 -7.87 -20.11 4.08
CA THR A 145 -6.71 -20.00 3.19
C THR A 145 -7.13 -19.35 1.88
N LEU A 146 -6.43 -18.30 1.46
CA LEU A 146 -6.68 -17.65 0.17
C LEU A 146 -5.86 -18.33 -0.93
N THR A 147 -6.47 -18.47 -2.10
CA THR A 147 -5.88 -18.99 -3.34
C THR A 147 -6.13 -17.99 -4.47
N ALA A 148 -5.44 -18.13 -5.60
CA ALA A 148 -5.65 -17.25 -6.75
C ALA A 148 -7.13 -17.18 -7.17
N GLY A 149 -7.83 -18.32 -7.15
CA GLY A 149 -9.25 -18.39 -7.48
C GLY A 149 -10.14 -17.52 -6.59
N VAL A 150 -9.81 -17.38 -5.30
CA VAL A 150 -10.55 -16.51 -4.38
C VAL A 150 -10.24 -15.04 -4.65
N LEU A 151 -8.97 -14.75 -4.95
CA LEU A 151 -8.45 -13.39 -5.16
C LEU A 151 -8.83 -12.78 -6.51
N LYS A 152 -9.13 -13.58 -7.53
CA LYS A 152 -9.61 -13.10 -8.86
C LYS A 152 -10.88 -12.23 -8.79
N ARG A 153 -11.61 -12.26 -7.67
CA ARG A 153 -12.79 -11.40 -7.44
C ARG A 153 -12.42 -10.04 -6.83
N ILE A 154 -11.14 -9.77 -6.62
CA ILE A 154 -10.68 -8.51 -6.06
C ILE A 154 -10.34 -7.57 -7.22
N THR A 155 -10.77 -6.32 -7.11
CA THR A 155 -10.35 -5.21 -7.96
C THR A 155 -9.39 -4.35 -7.15
N VAL A 156 -8.26 -4.00 -7.74
CA VAL A 156 -7.31 -3.03 -7.16
C VAL A 156 -7.37 -1.76 -7.97
N THR A 157 -7.49 -0.63 -7.27
CA THR A 157 -7.52 0.70 -7.87
C THR A 157 -6.44 1.57 -7.24
N LEU A 158 -5.56 2.14 -8.06
CA LEU A 158 -4.70 3.24 -7.65
C LEU A 158 -5.50 4.53 -7.73
N GLN A 159 -5.50 5.33 -6.67
CA GLN A 159 -6.20 6.60 -6.62
C GLN A 159 -5.24 7.75 -6.29
N ASP A 160 -5.54 8.94 -6.79
CA ASP A 160 -4.84 10.15 -6.35
C ASP A 160 -5.25 10.54 -4.91
N GLN A 161 -4.67 11.63 -4.41
CA GLN A 161 -4.99 12.14 -3.06
C GLN A 161 -6.44 12.61 -2.91
N ALA A 162 -7.15 12.86 -4.01
CA ALA A 162 -8.56 13.25 -4.04
C ALA A 162 -9.49 12.03 -4.20
N GLY A 163 -8.96 10.81 -4.31
CA GLY A 163 -9.71 9.58 -4.52
C GLY A 163 -10.09 9.31 -5.99
N SER A 164 -9.58 10.09 -6.94
CA SER A 164 -9.82 9.85 -8.36
C SER A 164 -8.96 8.70 -8.88
N PRO A 165 -9.49 7.78 -9.70
CA PRO A 165 -8.75 6.62 -10.15
C PRO A 165 -7.64 6.98 -11.14
N ILE A 166 -6.41 6.60 -10.83
CA ILE A 166 -5.23 6.66 -11.71
C ILE A 166 -5.22 5.46 -12.64
N ALA A 167 -5.42 4.26 -12.07
CA ALA A 167 -5.53 2.99 -12.78
C ALA A 167 -6.42 2.03 -11.98
N SER A 168 -7.14 1.13 -12.65
CA SER A 168 -7.99 0.13 -12.00
C SER A 168 -8.03 -1.15 -12.82
N GLY A 169 -7.99 -2.30 -12.14
CA GLY A 169 -7.99 -3.59 -12.81
C GLY A 169 -8.28 -4.75 -11.87
N PRO A 170 -8.66 -5.91 -12.44
CA PRO A 170 -8.81 -7.12 -11.66
C PRO A 170 -7.46 -7.57 -11.12
N PHE A 171 -7.46 -8.06 -9.89
CA PHE A 171 -6.29 -8.63 -9.24
C PHE A 171 -6.03 -10.06 -9.75
N ASP A 172 -5.55 -10.16 -10.98
CA ASP A 172 -5.31 -11.44 -11.66
C ASP A 172 -3.92 -12.01 -11.35
N LEU A 173 -3.75 -12.50 -10.12
CA LEU A 173 -2.59 -13.30 -9.76
C LEU A 173 -2.81 -14.77 -10.12
N SER A 174 -1.78 -15.44 -10.64
CA SER A 174 -1.81 -16.88 -10.85
C SER A 174 -1.52 -17.65 -9.55
N ASP A 175 -1.85 -18.94 -9.52
CA ASP A 175 -1.48 -19.81 -8.39
C ASP A 175 0.04 -19.87 -8.18
N LYS A 176 0.84 -19.60 -9.22
CA LYS A 176 2.30 -19.52 -9.11
C LYS A 176 2.76 -18.25 -8.39
N ASP A 177 1.98 -17.17 -8.43
CA ASP A 177 2.32 -15.87 -7.85
C ASP A 177 1.89 -15.77 -6.38
N ILE A 178 0.80 -16.43 -5.99
CA ILE A 178 0.29 -16.36 -4.61
C ILE A 178 0.49 -17.66 -3.81
N GLY A 179 0.39 -18.82 -4.47
CA GLY A 179 0.32 -20.12 -3.82
C GLY A 179 -0.87 -20.22 -2.87
N GLN A 180 -0.63 -20.76 -1.67
CA GLN A 180 -1.59 -20.73 -0.57
C GLN A 180 -1.19 -19.63 0.41
N LEU A 181 -2.14 -18.76 0.75
CA LEU A 181 -1.96 -17.70 1.73
C LEU A 181 -2.80 -18.00 2.97
N LYS A 182 -2.18 -18.54 4.02
CA LYS A 182 -2.88 -18.96 5.26
C LYS A 182 -3.26 -17.73 6.09
N PRO A 183 -4.15 -17.87 7.09
CA PRO A 183 -4.44 -16.79 8.02
C PRO A 183 -3.16 -16.23 8.66
N GLY A 184 -3.03 -14.91 8.66
CA GLY A 184 -1.86 -14.15 9.12
C GLY A 184 -0.67 -14.16 8.16
N ASP A 185 -0.71 -14.88 7.04
CA ASP A 185 0.38 -14.80 6.06
C ASP A 185 0.29 -13.47 5.28
N ALA A 186 1.46 -12.90 5.00
CA ALA A 186 1.69 -11.87 4.00
C ALA A 186 2.56 -12.44 2.87
N ARG A 187 2.29 -12.01 1.64
CA ARG A 187 3.03 -12.42 0.44
C ARG A 187 3.40 -11.21 -0.39
N PRO A 188 4.68 -11.08 -0.81
CA PRO A 188 5.07 -10.12 -1.82
C PRO A 188 4.34 -10.38 -3.14
N ILE A 189 3.85 -9.32 -3.76
CA ILE A 189 3.13 -9.38 -5.02
C ILE A 189 3.71 -8.36 -5.98
N ARG A 190 3.67 -8.72 -7.26
CA ARG A 190 3.87 -7.80 -8.37
C ARG A 190 2.60 -7.82 -9.21
N PHE A 191 2.06 -6.65 -9.48
CA PHE A 191 0.88 -6.50 -10.32
C PHE A 191 1.12 -5.40 -11.34
N ASP A 192 0.75 -5.64 -12.59
CA ASP A 192 0.92 -4.69 -13.68
C ASP A 192 -0.47 -4.22 -14.15
N PHE A 193 -0.74 -2.92 -14.04
CA PHE A 193 -1.86 -2.27 -14.72
C PHE A 193 -1.44 -2.06 -16.18
N PRO A 194 -2.03 -2.78 -17.14
CA PRO A 194 -1.70 -2.55 -18.55
C PRO A 194 -2.13 -1.14 -18.95
N ASN A 195 -1.54 -0.60 -20.02
CA ASN A 195 -1.76 0.79 -20.41
C ASN A 195 -3.27 1.09 -20.54
N GLU A 196 -4.07 0.23 -21.16
CA GLU A 196 -5.54 0.37 -21.28
C GLU A 196 -6.29 0.53 -19.94
N ALA A 197 -5.73 0.04 -18.83
CA ALA A 197 -6.28 0.15 -17.48
C ALA A 197 -5.85 1.44 -16.75
N VAL A 198 -4.96 2.24 -17.34
CA VAL A 198 -4.47 3.51 -16.79
C VAL A 198 -5.32 4.67 -17.32
N PHE A 199 -6.07 5.33 -16.45
CA PHE A 199 -6.93 6.46 -16.80
C PHE A 199 -6.14 7.78 -16.88
N MET A 200 -5.19 7.98 -15.97
CA MET A 200 -4.40 9.22 -15.89
C MET A 200 -2.99 9.01 -16.47
N LYS A 201 -2.86 9.11 -17.79
CA LYS A 201 -1.59 8.80 -18.49
C LYS A 201 -0.41 9.64 -18.04
N ASN A 202 -0.61 10.91 -17.71
CA ASN A 202 0.47 11.82 -17.35
C ASN A 202 0.60 12.04 -15.83
N TYR A 203 0.04 11.12 -15.03
CA TYR A 203 0.15 11.20 -13.58
C TYR A 203 1.56 10.85 -13.11
N ASP A 204 2.18 11.75 -12.36
CA ASP A 204 3.46 11.51 -11.69
C ASP A 204 3.21 10.85 -10.32
N LEU A 205 3.42 9.53 -10.25
CA LEU A 205 3.25 8.73 -9.05
C LEU A 205 4.20 9.14 -7.92
N VAL A 206 5.40 9.62 -8.26
CA VAL A 206 6.45 9.97 -7.28
C VAL A 206 6.12 11.31 -6.66
N THR A 207 5.91 12.34 -7.49
CA THR A 207 5.67 13.70 -7.00
C THR A 207 4.31 13.80 -6.33
N ASN A 208 3.25 13.28 -6.95
CA ASN A 208 1.88 13.47 -6.46
C ASN A 208 1.44 12.42 -5.43
N GLY A 209 2.11 11.26 -5.39
CA GLY A 209 1.73 10.14 -4.54
C GLY A 209 0.43 9.48 -4.95
N PHE A 210 0.09 8.38 -4.30
CA PHE A 210 -1.14 7.64 -4.61
C PHE A 210 -1.61 6.87 -3.37
N THR A 211 -2.88 6.52 -3.38
CA THR A 211 -3.50 5.57 -2.45
C THR A 211 -3.91 4.32 -3.23
N VAL A 212 -4.15 3.24 -2.49
CA VAL A 212 -4.62 1.98 -3.06
C VAL A 212 -5.98 1.71 -2.49
N LYS A 213 -6.90 1.22 -3.30
CA LYS A 213 -8.21 0.74 -2.84
C LYS A 213 -8.40 -0.68 -3.34
N VAL A 214 -8.85 -1.54 -2.44
CA VAL A 214 -9.12 -2.95 -2.70
C VAL A 214 -10.61 -3.19 -2.53
N GLU A 215 -11.27 -3.74 -3.55
CA GLU A 215 -12.70 -4.01 -3.53
C GLU A 215 -12.98 -5.44 -3.94
N ARG A 216 -13.90 -6.09 -3.25
CA ARG A 216 -14.36 -7.44 -3.59
C ARG A 216 -15.64 -7.37 -4.41
N ASN A 217 -15.60 -7.95 -5.60
CA ASN A 217 -16.75 -8.14 -6.48
C ASN A 217 -17.63 -9.32 -6.04
#